data_AF-A0A7S3HR68-F1
#
_entry.id   AF-A0A7S3HR68-F1
#
_cell.length_a   1.000
_cell.length_b   1.000
_cell.length_c   1.000
_cell.angle_alpha   90.00
_cell.angle_beta   90.00
_cell.angle_gamma   90.00
#
_symmetry.space_group_name_H-M   'P 1'
#
loop_
_entity.id
_entity.type
_entity.pdbx_description
1 polymer ?
#
loop_
_entity_poly.entity_id
_entity_poly.type
_entity_poly.pdbx_seq_one_letter_code
_entity_poly.pdbx_strand_id
1 'polypeptide(L)'
;NALRPPAYRAIYLKNNAMDAGLGNNGFLGAVEVFSKVAAQIYFDNAEGCHTTLGINAGEDGFFKGCMDALGVGFMTDAQLFNPDRSPGACSMGQRAAFHPLKSPVNWQCCIDIVNGKPHSLENGNCDL
;
A
#
# COMPACT_ATOMS: atom_id res chain seq x y z
N ASN A 1 3.40 9.58 -15.95
CA ASN A 1 3.45 10.92 -15.34
C ASN A 1 4.22 10.83 -14.04
N ALA A 2 5.29 11.61 -13.88
CA ALA A 2 6.04 11.65 -12.61
C ALA A 2 5.28 12.50 -11.58
N LEU A 3 5.25 12.05 -10.32
CA LEU A 3 4.73 12.84 -9.21
C LEU A 3 5.54 14.13 -9.04
N ARG A 4 4.86 15.25 -8.79
CA ARG A 4 5.47 16.57 -8.53
C ARG A 4 4.88 17.20 -7.26
N PRO A 5 5.14 16.63 -6.07
CA PRO A 5 4.64 17.19 -4.82
C PRO A 5 5.26 18.58 -4.59
N PRO A 6 4.46 19.59 -4.19
CA PRO A 6 5.02 20.87 -3.77
C PRO A 6 5.93 20.70 -2.54
N ALA A 7 7.03 21.46 -2.50
CA ALA A 7 7.98 21.40 -1.39
C ALA A 7 7.29 21.70 -0.04
N TYR A 8 7.74 20.99 1.01
CA TYR A 8 7.32 21.19 2.40
C TYR A 8 5.82 21.00 2.68
N ARG A 9 5.05 20.42 1.75
CA ARG A 9 3.63 20.11 2.00
C ARG A 9 3.49 18.75 2.67
N ALA A 10 2.56 18.69 3.63
CA ALA A 10 2.08 17.44 4.18
C ALA A 10 1.26 16.71 3.12
N ILE A 11 1.86 15.67 2.56
CA ILE A 11 1.25 14.81 1.54
C ILE A 11 1.48 13.35 1.89
N TYR A 12 0.50 12.50 1.58
CA TYR A 12 0.65 11.05 1.47
C TYR A 12 0.24 10.56 0.07
N LEU A 13 0.69 9.36 -0.32
CA LEU A 13 0.35 8.79 -1.62
C LEU A 13 -0.75 7.74 -1.50
N LYS A 14 -1.82 7.95 -2.27
CA LYS A 14 -2.79 6.91 -2.62
C LYS A 14 -2.19 6.03 -3.69
N ASN A 15 -2.01 4.75 -3.40
CA ASN A 15 -1.18 3.84 -4.17
C ASN A 15 -1.97 2.97 -5.17
N ASN A 16 -3.32 3.01 -5.18
CA ASN A 16 -4.14 2.38 -6.23
C ASN A 16 -5.24 3.30 -6.76
N ALA A 17 -5.80 2.87 -7.90
CA ALA A 17 -7.03 3.40 -8.48
C ALA A 17 -8.20 2.41 -8.36
N MET A 18 -8.17 1.43 -7.44
CA MET A 18 -9.29 0.51 -7.26
C MET A 18 -10.48 1.19 -6.58
N ASP A 19 -11.68 0.68 -6.83
CA ASP A 19 -12.92 1.20 -6.26
C ASP A 19 -12.89 1.26 -4.72
N ALA A 20 -13.69 2.18 -4.17
CA ALA A 20 -13.76 2.53 -2.76
C ALA A 20 -13.80 1.34 -1.79
N GLY A 21 -14.49 0.25 -2.15
CA GLY A 21 -14.59 -0.95 -1.34
C GLY A 21 -13.27 -1.71 -1.20
N LEU A 22 -12.85 -2.40 -2.27
CA LEU A 22 -11.66 -3.26 -2.23
C LEU A 22 -10.33 -2.48 -2.21
N GLY A 23 -10.33 -1.22 -2.62
CA GLY A 23 -9.14 -0.37 -2.69
C GLY A 23 -8.92 0.54 -1.48
N ASN A 24 -9.79 0.50 -0.46
CA ASN A 24 -9.78 1.41 0.70
C ASN A 24 -9.62 2.89 0.27
N ASN A 25 -10.44 3.31 -0.70
CA ASN A 25 -10.37 4.62 -1.37
C ASN A 25 -8.97 5.01 -1.88
N GLY A 26 -8.28 4.06 -2.50
CA GLY A 26 -6.99 4.28 -3.16
C GLY A 26 -5.78 4.10 -2.25
N PHE A 27 -5.93 3.60 -1.02
CA PHE A 27 -4.83 3.42 -0.08
C PHE A 27 -4.89 2.03 0.56
N LEU A 28 -4.08 1.10 0.10
CA LEU A 28 -4.09 -0.28 0.56
C LEU A 28 -2.67 -0.71 0.95
N GLY A 29 -2.48 -1.63 1.89
CA GLY A 29 -1.20 -2.33 2.00
C GLY A 29 -0.69 -2.86 0.64
N ALA A 30 0.59 -3.12 0.41
CA ALA A 30 1.70 -3.38 1.32
C ALA A 30 2.80 -2.28 1.34
N VAL A 31 2.46 -1.06 0.89
CA VAL A 31 3.39 0.07 0.92
C VAL A 31 2.65 1.38 1.15
N GLU A 32 3.09 2.11 2.16
CA GLU A 32 2.53 3.38 2.58
C GLU A 32 3.60 4.47 2.46
N VAL A 33 3.30 5.54 1.71
CA VAL A 33 4.26 6.63 1.49
C VAL A 33 3.72 7.93 2.05
N PHE A 34 4.43 8.47 3.03
CA PHE A 34 4.12 9.73 3.70
C PHE A 34 5.31 10.69 3.58
N SER A 35 5.04 11.96 3.35
CA SER A 35 6.03 13.01 3.60
C SER A 35 6.36 13.09 5.10
N LYS A 36 7.57 13.53 5.44
CA LYS A 36 7.96 13.74 6.86
C LYS A 36 6.99 14.64 7.62
N VAL A 37 6.49 15.68 6.95
CA VAL A 37 5.54 16.64 7.55
C VAL A 37 4.18 15.96 7.83
N ALA A 38 3.69 15.11 6.92
CA ALA A 38 2.47 14.33 7.16
C ALA A 38 2.63 13.37 8.34
N ALA A 39 3.77 12.67 8.43
CA ALA A 39 4.05 11.79 9.55
C ALA A 39 4.10 12.56 10.89
N GLN A 40 4.72 13.75 10.91
CA GLN A 40 4.75 14.59 12.10
C GLN A 40 3.34 15.01 12.55
N ILE A 41 2.49 15.44 11.61
CA ILE A 41 1.09 15.78 11.90
C ILE A 41 0.35 14.60 12.54
N TYR A 42 0.57 13.38 12.06
CA TYR A 42 0.02 12.19 12.70
C TYR A 42 0.53 12.04 14.14
N PHE A 43 1.84 12.09 14.38
CA PHE A 43 2.40 11.89 15.73
C PHE A 43 1.90 12.94 16.72
N ASP A 44 1.74 14.19 16.29
CA ASP A 44 1.22 15.28 17.11
C ASP A 44 -0.27 15.10 17.49
N ASN A 45 -1.00 14.23 16.75
CA ASN A 45 -2.45 14.04 16.90
C ASN A 45 -2.86 12.57 17.08
N ALA A 46 -1.91 11.67 17.35
CA ALA A 46 -2.14 10.23 17.31
C ALA A 46 -3.21 9.75 18.31
N GLU A 47 -3.25 10.37 19.49
CA GLU A 47 -4.24 10.08 20.52
C GLU A 47 -5.66 10.42 20.05
N GLY A 48 -5.83 11.59 19.42
CA GLY A 48 -7.11 12.02 18.86
C GLY A 48 -7.59 11.07 17.76
N CYS A 49 -6.70 10.60 16.89
CA CYS A 49 -7.05 9.60 15.88
C CYS A 49 -7.45 8.25 16.51
N HIS A 50 -6.72 7.80 17.53
CA HIS A 50 -7.03 6.55 18.23
C HIS A 50 -8.42 6.60 18.89
N THR A 51 -8.75 7.70 19.56
CA THR A 51 -10.03 7.85 20.28
C THR A 51 -11.23 8.07 19.35
N THR A 52 -11.04 8.70 18.19
CA THR A 52 -12.15 9.08 17.30
C THR A 52 -12.42 8.07 16.19
N LEU A 53 -11.40 7.47 15.59
CA LEU A 53 -11.57 6.57 14.44
C LEU A 53 -11.82 5.11 14.84
N GLY A 54 -11.40 4.73 16.04
CA GLY A 54 -11.41 3.33 16.49
C GLY A 54 -10.45 2.44 15.68
N ILE A 55 -10.38 1.15 16.04
CA ILE A 55 -9.41 0.18 15.50
C ILE A 55 -10.07 -0.92 14.65
N ASN A 56 -11.26 -0.65 14.11
CA ASN A 56 -12.03 -1.64 13.33
C ASN A 56 -11.53 -1.79 11.89
N ALA A 57 -10.59 -0.94 11.46
CA ALA A 57 -9.90 -1.04 10.19
C ALA A 57 -8.50 -1.65 10.37
N GLY A 58 -7.90 -2.15 9.29
CA GLY A 58 -6.47 -2.46 9.26
C GLY A 58 -5.60 -1.22 9.52
N GLU A 59 -4.31 -1.41 9.77
CA GLU A 59 -3.35 -0.33 9.99
C GLU A 59 -3.39 0.72 8.86
N ASP A 60 -3.37 0.28 7.62
CA ASP A 60 -3.45 1.12 6.41
C ASP A 60 -4.74 1.94 6.38
N GLY A 61 -5.87 1.30 6.72
CA GLY A 61 -7.17 1.95 6.87
C GLY A 61 -7.19 3.00 7.99
N PHE A 62 -6.61 2.68 9.14
CA PHE A 62 -6.49 3.60 10.27
C PHE A 62 -5.64 4.82 9.91
N PHE A 63 -4.44 4.61 9.35
CA PHE A 63 -3.55 5.70 8.96
C PHE A 63 -4.17 6.60 7.91
N LYS A 64 -4.75 6.04 6.84
CA LYS A 64 -5.42 6.85 5.82
C LYS A 64 -6.63 7.59 6.39
N GLY A 65 -7.44 6.95 7.23
CA GLY A 65 -8.55 7.62 7.91
C GLY A 65 -8.09 8.80 8.77
N CYS A 66 -6.99 8.64 9.49
CA CYS A 66 -6.39 9.70 10.30
C CYS A 66 -5.83 10.84 9.45
N MET A 67 -5.11 10.53 8.35
CA MET A 67 -4.62 11.57 7.43
C MET A 67 -5.76 12.36 6.80
N ASP A 68 -6.83 11.67 6.38
CA ASP A 68 -8.04 12.29 5.82
C ASP A 68 -8.71 13.21 6.88
N ALA A 69 -8.84 12.74 8.13
CA ALA A 69 -9.44 13.50 9.22
C ALA A 69 -8.61 14.72 9.64
N LEU A 70 -7.28 14.62 9.61
CA LEU A 70 -6.35 15.71 9.92
C LEU A 70 -6.16 16.69 8.75
N GLY A 71 -6.81 16.45 7.60
CA GLY A 71 -6.74 17.32 6.43
C GLY A 71 -5.39 17.27 5.70
N VAL A 72 -4.63 16.19 5.86
CA VAL A 72 -3.37 15.99 5.13
C VAL A 72 -3.69 15.80 3.64
N GLY A 73 -2.96 16.50 2.78
CA GLY A 73 -3.14 16.39 1.33
C GLY A 73 -2.74 15.01 0.80
N PHE A 74 -3.22 14.66 -0.39
CA PHE A 74 -2.79 13.44 -1.06
C PHE A 74 -2.49 13.64 -2.54
N MET A 75 -1.66 12.77 -3.08
CA MET A 75 -1.50 12.53 -4.52
C MET A 75 -1.80 11.06 -4.81
N THR A 76 -2.14 10.73 -6.04
CA THR A 76 -2.39 9.35 -6.44
C THR A 76 -1.29 8.85 -7.37
N ASP A 77 -0.71 7.70 -7.04
CA ASP A 77 0.17 6.91 -7.89
C ASP A 77 -0.35 5.48 -7.98
N ALA A 78 -1.25 5.24 -8.92
CA ALA A 78 -1.82 3.91 -9.17
C ALA A 78 -0.83 2.93 -9.81
N GLN A 79 0.40 3.36 -10.11
CA GLN A 79 1.45 2.48 -10.62
C GLN A 79 2.39 1.96 -9.52
N LEU A 80 2.33 2.54 -8.31
CA LEU A 80 3.25 2.23 -7.22
C LEU A 80 3.18 0.76 -6.77
N PHE A 81 1.97 0.20 -6.64
CA PHE A 81 1.80 -1.21 -6.29
C PHE A 81 0.94 -1.96 -7.30
N ASN A 82 0.90 -3.28 -7.14
CA ASN A 82 0.04 -4.15 -7.92
C ASN A 82 -0.91 -5.00 -7.04
N PRO A 83 -2.25 -4.85 -7.19
CA PRO A 83 -3.25 -5.60 -6.42
C PRO A 83 -3.51 -6.99 -7.03
N ASP A 84 -2.50 -7.86 -7.05
CA ASP A 84 -2.62 -9.22 -7.57
C ASP A 84 -2.22 -10.24 -6.50
N ARG A 85 -3.03 -11.29 -6.38
CA ARG A 85 -2.84 -12.41 -5.45
C ARG A 85 -1.76 -13.39 -5.92
N SER A 86 -1.44 -13.36 -7.22
CA SER A 86 -0.47 -14.25 -7.84
C SER A 86 0.97 -13.85 -7.53
N PRO A 87 1.82 -14.77 -7.04
CA PRO A 87 3.26 -14.55 -6.92
C PRO A 87 3.94 -14.20 -8.25
N GLY A 88 3.36 -14.63 -9.38
CA GLY A 88 3.86 -14.30 -10.72
C GLY A 88 3.87 -12.80 -11.02
N ALA A 89 3.00 -12.02 -10.37
CA ALA A 89 2.96 -10.57 -10.52
C ALA A 89 4.29 -9.91 -10.14
N CYS A 90 5.09 -10.52 -9.27
CA CYS A 90 6.38 -9.98 -8.84
C CYS A 90 7.40 -9.82 -9.97
N SER A 91 7.22 -10.52 -11.09
CA SER A 91 8.00 -10.31 -12.31
C SER A 91 7.82 -8.91 -12.94
N MET A 92 6.82 -8.13 -12.52
CA MET A 92 6.60 -6.76 -12.96
C MET A 92 7.54 -5.78 -12.25
N GLY A 93 8.78 -5.68 -12.73
CA GLY A 93 9.83 -4.83 -12.15
C GLY A 93 9.57 -3.31 -12.16
N GLN A 94 8.42 -2.85 -12.67
CA GLN A 94 7.99 -1.44 -12.62
C GLN A 94 7.18 -1.10 -11.36
N ARG A 95 6.88 -2.09 -10.51
CA ARG A 95 6.08 -1.94 -9.28
C ARG A 95 7.00 -1.97 -8.06
N ALA A 96 6.69 -1.18 -7.05
CA ALA A 96 7.43 -1.17 -5.80
C ALA A 96 6.91 -2.21 -4.79
N ALA A 97 5.63 -2.57 -4.86
CA ALA A 97 5.00 -3.51 -3.92
C ALA A 97 3.89 -4.35 -4.57
N PHE A 98 3.58 -5.47 -3.92
CA PHE A 98 2.61 -6.47 -4.39
C PHE A 98 1.72 -6.90 -3.22
N HIS A 99 0.41 -6.96 -3.44
CA HIS A 99 -0.56 -7.33 -2.41
C HIS A 99 -1.76 -8.04 -3.05
N PRO A 100 -2.39 -9.05 -2.42
CA PRO A 100 -2.15 -9.57 -1.06
C PRO A 100 -1.41 -10.92 -1.03
N LEU A 101 -0.08 -10.94 -1.15
CA LEU A 101 0.71 -12.15 -0.92
C LEU A 101 0.79 -12.49 0.58
N LYS A 102 -0.27 -13.11 1.11
CA LYS A 102 -0.45 -13.32 2.57
C LYS A 102 0.15 -14.61 3.12
N SER A 103 0.51 -15.58 2.27
CA SER A 103 1.14 -16.82 2.73
C SER A 103 2.66 -16.73 2.58
N PRO A 104 3.44 -17.29 3.53
CA PRO A 104 4.89 -17.38 3.38
C PRO A 104 5.31 -18.08 2.09
N VAL A 105 4.54 -19.08 1.65
CA VAL A 105 4.74 -19.80 0.39
C VAL A 105 4.67 -18.87 -0.82
N ASN A 106 3.57 -18.13 -0.96
CA ASN A 106 3.36 -17.22 -2.09
C ASN A 106 4.35 -16.04 -2.04
N TRP A 107 4.70 -15.56 -0.85
CA TRP A 107 5.72 -14.52 -0.69
C TRP A 107 7.11 -15.01 -1.09
N GLN A 108 7.54 -16.19 -0.62
CA GLN A 108 8.84 -16.76 -1.00
C GLN A 108 8.91 -17.07 -2.49
N CYS A 109 7.82 -17.55 -3.07
CA CYS A 109 7.73 -17.81 -4.50
C CYS A 109 7.88 -16.53 -5.34
N CYS A 110 7.28 -15.43 -4.90
CA CYS A 110 7.48 -14.11 -5.50
C CYS A 110 8.96 -13.71 -5.51
N ILE A 111 9.66 -13.89 -4.38
CA ILE A 111 11.10 -13.64 -4.27
C ILE A 111 11.90 -14.56 -5.19
N ASP A 112 11.55 -15.83 -5.26
CA ASP A 112 12.24 -16.81 -6.09
C ASP A 112 12.09 -16.51 -7.59
N ILE A 113 10.89 -16.14 -8.04
CA ILE A 113 10.60 -15.75 -9.43
C ILE A 113 11.47 -14.56 -9.85
N VAL A 114 11.56 -13.51 -9.04
CA VAL A 114 12.39 -12.33 -9.37
C VAL A 114 13.89 -12.62 -9.32
N ASN A 115 14.30 -13.69 -8.63
CA ASN A 115 15.68 -14.18 -8.61
C ASN A 115 15.95 -15.30 -9.65
N GLY A 116 15.02 -15.54 -10.57
CA GLY A 116 15.20 -16.48 -11.68
C GLY A 116 15.06 -17.95 -11.31
N LYS A 117 14.50 -18.28 -10.14
CA LYS A 117 14.15 -19.66 -9.79
C LYS A 117 12.77 -20.00 -10.37
N PRO A 118 12.64 -21.09 -11.14
CA PRO A 118 11.38 -21.46 -11.75
C PRO A 118 10.37 -21.96 -10.70
N HIS A 119 9.12 -21.55 -10.87
CA HIS A 119 7.97 -22.02 -10.08
C HIS A 119 6.77 -22.21 -11.00
N SER A 120 5.97 -23.25 -10.75
CA SER A 120 4.66 -23.42 -11.39
C SER A 120 3.58 -22.75 -10.55
N LEU A 121 2.69 -22.01 -11.22
CA LEU A 121 1.56 -21.35 -10.57
C LEU A 121 0.28 -22.11 -10.90
N GLU A 122 -0.39 -22.67 -9.91
CA GLU A 122 -1.72 -23.27 -10.05
C GLU A 122 -2.76 -22.35 -9.40
N ASN A 123 -3.76 -21.92 -10.18
CA ASN A 123 -4.82 -21.02 -9.72
C ASN A 123 -4.31 -19.75 -8.99
N GLY A 124 -3.15 -19.22 -9.40
CA GLY A 124 -2.53 -18.05 -8.81
C GLY A 124 -1.82 -18.29 -7.48
N ASN A 125 -1.54 -19.54 -7.11
CA ASN A 125 -0.72 -19.91 -5.95
C ASN A 125 0.49 -20.72 -6.40
N CYS A 126 1.54 -20.71 -5.60
CA CYS A 126 2.65 -21.64 -5.80
C CYS A 126 2.38 -22.94 -5.06
N ASP A 127 2.53 -24.04 -5.77
CA ASP A 127 2.66 -25.35 -5.16
C ASP A 127 4.14 -25.52 -4.77
N LEU A 128 4.40 -25.80 -3.49
CA LEU A 128 5.73 -26.20 -3.03
C LEU A 128 5.93 -27.70 -3.25
#